data_AF-A0A2T5MHN7-F1
#
_entry.id   AF-A0A2T5MHN7-F1
#
_cell.length_a   1.000
_cell.length_b   1.000
_cell.length_c   1.000
_cell.angle_alpha   90.00
_cell.angle_beta   90.00
_cell.angle_gamma   90.00
#
_symmetry.space_group_name_H-M   'P 1'
#
loop_
_entity.id
_entity.type
_entity.pdbx_description
1 polymer ?
#
loop_
_entity_poly.entity_id
_entity_poly.type
_entity_poly.pdbx_seq_one_letter_code
_entity_poly.pdbx_strand_id
1 'polypeptide(L)'
;MRSFLILFAALSLGACATASNVVNRVVYKLPTRQGNVIDQKQLDQLQVGMTRDQVKFLMGTAVATGPFSEDRWDYIGYYKSPRGEVSERTVTLYFDANKLNKMEGVQIAGGAADNLGMQPPNAKAVIDQQKKEHMEDTRSQNERVTEKGDPSTPTNQAP
;
A
#
# COMPACT_ATOMS: atom_id res chain seq x y z
N MET A 1 53.57 -18.77 4.55
CA MET A 1 53.23 -18.15 3.24
C MET A 1 52.04 -18.83 2.55
N ARG A 2 52.01 -20.16 2.41
CA ARG A 2 50.89 -20.90 1.77
C ARG A 2 49.56 -20.78 2.55
N SER A 3 49.58 -20.88 3.87
CA SER A 3 48.37 -20.71 4.71
C SER A 3 47.81 -19.29 4.70
N PHE A 4 48.65 -18.28 4.44
CA PHE A 4 48.22 -16.88 4.32
C PHE A 4 47.47 -16.64 3.01
N LEU A 5 47.88 -17.29 1.91
CA LEU A 5 47.17 -17.29 0.63
C LEU A 5 45.82 -18.00 0.71
N ILE A 6 45.72 -19.10 1.46
CA ILE A 6 44.45 -19.83 1.65
C ILE A 6 43.45 -18.98 2.46
N LEU A 7 43.93 -18.27 3.49
CA LEU A 7 43.08 -17.38 4.30
C LEU A 7 42.54 -16.20 3.48
N PHE A 8 43.36 -15.62 2.61
CA PHE A 8 42.97 -14.51 1.72
C PHE A 8 41.95 -14.94 0.67
N ALA A 9 42.12 -16.14 0.09
CA ALA A 9 41.19 -16.70 -0.89
C ALA A 9 39.82 -17.02 -0.25
N ALA A 10 39.80 -17.54 0.97
CA ALA A 10 38.56 -17.81 1.71
C ALA A 10 37.79 -16.51 2.05
N LEU A 11 38.49 -15.44 2.41
CA LEU A 11 37.88 -14.14 2.73
C LEU A 11 37.30 -13.44 1.49
N SER A 12 37.97 -13.56 0.34
CA SER A 12 37.49 -13.04 -0.95
C SER A 12 36.19 -13.71 -1.41
N LEU A 13 36.04 -15.02 -1.18
CA LEU A 13 34.82 -15.75 -1.52
C LEU A 13 33.63 -15.38 -0.61
N GLY A 14 33.89 -15.15 0.68
CA GLY A 14 32.87 -14.73 1.65
C GLY A 14 32.29 -13.33 1.38
N ALA A 15 33.09 -12.40 0.83
CA ALA A 15 32.66 -11.05 0.51
C ALA A 15 31.65 -10.97 -0.66
N CYS A 16 31.67 -11.93 -1.58
CA CYS A 16 30.74 -11.96 -2.72
C CYS A 16 29.31 -12.35 -2.28
N ALA A 17 29.19 -13.23 -1.27
CA ALA A 17 27.89 -13.68 -0.75
C ALA A 17 27.15 -12.60 0.06
N THR A 18 27.86 -11.68 0.71
CA THR A 18 27.25 -10.58 1.46
C THR A 18 26.84 -9.42 0.55
N ALA A 19 27.56 -9.19 -0.55
CA ALA A 19 27.22 -8.17 -1.54
C ALA A 19 25.82 -8.40 -2.15
N SER A 20 25.46 -9.63 -2.50
CA SER A 20 24.14 -9.94 -3.08
C SER A 20 22.97 -9.62 -2.15
N ASN A 21 23.14 -9.80 -0.83
CA ASN A 21 22.09 -9.54 0.16
C ASN A 21 21.89 -8.03 0.44
N VAL A 22 22.96 -7.23 0.33
CA VAL A 22 22.88 -5.77 0.49
C VAL A 22 22.24 -5.12 -0.74
N VAL A 23 22.61 -5.57 -1.95
CA VAL A 23 22.06 -5.01 -3.20
C VAL A 23 20.54 -5.22 -3.26
N ASN A 24 20.04 -6.38 -2.83
CA ASN A 24 18.59 -6.66 -2.83
C ASN A 24 17.79 -5.79 -1.84
N ARG A 25 18.43 -5.14 -0.85
CA ARG A 25 17.81 -4.18 0.09
C ARG A 25 17.81 -2.74 -0.42
N VAL A 26 18.68 -2.41 -1.37
CA VAL A 26 18.84 -1.04 -1.89
C VAL A 26 18.02 -0.80 -3.15
N VAL A 27 17.68 -1.86 -3.90
CA VAL A 27 16.88 -1.73 -5.13
C VAL A 27 15.40 -1.51 -4.81
N TYR A 28 14.91 -0.31 -5.12
CA TYR A 28 13.48 0.00 -5.05
C TYR A 28 12.69 -0.81 -6.08
N LYS A 29 11.63 -1.47 -5.65
CA LYS A 29 10.68 -2.18 -6.52
C LYS A 29 9.41 -1.37 -6.65
N LEU A 30 8.93 -1.17 -7.89
CA LEU A 30 7.66 -0.48 -8.10
C LEU A 30 6.49 -1.36 -7.59
N PRO A 31 5.46 -0.74 -6.98
CA PRO A 31 4.23 -1.45 -6.69
C PRO A 31 3.60 -1.94 -8.00
N THR A 32 3.14 -3.18 -8.02
CA THR A 32 2.48 -3.76 -9.20
C THR A 32 1.01 -3.96 -8.90
N ARG A 33 0.13 -3.41 -9.74
CA ARG A 33 -1.32 -3.62 -9.66
C ARG A 33 -1.79 -4.31 -10.93
N GLN A 34 -2.59 -5.36 -10.80
CA GLN A 34 -3.13 -6.11 -11.93
C GLN A 34 -4.61 -6.41 -11.71
N GLY A 35 -5.35 -6.46 -12.81
CA GLY A 35 -6.78 -6.78 -12.82
C GLY A 35 -7.69 -5.61 -12.40
N ASN A 36 -8.82 -5.94 -11.79
CA ASN A 36 -9.85 -4.98 -11.38
C ASN A 36 -9.51 -4.32 -10.03
N VAL A 37 -9.83 -3.03 -9.90
CA VAL A 37 -9.83 -2.35 -8.60
C VAL A 37 -11.14 -2.70 -7.91
N ILE A 38 -11.05 -3.41 -6.79
CA ILE A 38 -12.21 -3.90 -6.04
C ILE A 38 -12.27 -3.14 -4.72
N ASP A 39 -13.12 -2.11 -4.65
CA ASP A 39 -13.34 -1.36 -3.42
C ASP A 39 -14.50 -1.96 -2.63
N GLN A 40 -14.32 -2.08 -1.31
CA GLN A 40 -15.37 -2.59 -0.41
C GLN A 40 -16.66 -1.76 -0.52
N LYS A 41 -16.56 -0.44 -0.67
CA LYS A 41 -17.71 0.46 -0.81
C LYS A 41 -18.54 0.19 -2.07
N GLN A 42 -17.91 -0.28 -3.14
CA GLN A 42 -18.62 -0.66 -4.37
C GLN A 42 -19.31 -2.01 -4.16
N LEU A 43 -18.65 -2.95 -3.48
CA LEU A 43 -19.26 -4.24 -3.14
C LEU A 43 -20.47 -4.11 -2.21
N ASP A 44 -20.41 -3.21 -1.23
CA ASP A 44 -21.51 -2.96 -0.29
C ASP A 44 -22.74 -2.35 -1.00
N GLN A 45 -22.53 -1.72 -2.16
CA GLN A 45 -23.61 -1.18 -2.99
C GLN A 45 -24.19 -2.22 -3.95
N LEU A 46 -23.53 -3.35 -4.18
CA LEU A 46 -24.07 -4.41 -5.03
C LEU A 46 -25.27 -5.08 -4.37
N GLN A 47 -26.36 -5.21 -5.13
CA GLN A 47 -27.57 -5.86 -4.66
C GLN A 47 -28.04 -6.89 -5.67
N VAL A 48 -28.53 -8.02 -5.15
CA VAL A 48 -29.19 -9.05 -5.96
C VAL A 48 -30.37 -8.40 -6.69
N GLY A 49 -30.50 -8.69 -7.99
CA GLY A 49 -31.51 -8.12 -8.87
C GLY A 49 -31.01 -6.97 -9.77
N MET A 50 -29.81 -6.44 -9.54
CA MET A 50 -29.19 -5.42 -10.40
C MET A 50 -28.95 -5.95 -11.82
N THR A 51 -29.14 -5.11 -12.84
CA THR A 51 -28.83 -5.49 -14.23
C THR A 51 -27.33 -5.52 -14.47
N ARG A 52 -26.88 -6.24 -15.51
CA ARG A 52 -25.46 -6.26 -15.92
C ARG A 52 -24.88 -4.87 -16.13
N ASP A 53 -25.65 -3.95 -16.72
CA ASP A 53 -25.22 -2.58 -16.96
C ASP A 53 -25.04 -1.78 -15.67
N GLN A 54 -25.91 -1.99 -14.68
CA GLN A 54 -25.79 -1.36 -13.36
C GLN A 54 -24.56 -1.87 -12.62
N VAL A 55 -24.33 -3.19 -12.64
CA VAL A 55 -23.14 -3.79 -12.05
C VAL A 55 -21.87 -3.28 -12.75
N LYS A 56 -21.88 -3.21 -14.10
CA LYS A 56 -20.76 -2.68 -14.88
C LYS A 56 -20.52 -1.20 -14.63
N PHE A 57 -21.55 -0.40 -14.40
CA PHE A 57 -21.41 1.00 -14.03
C PHE A 57 -20.71 1.17 -12.67
N LEU A 58 -21.04 0.29 -11.72
CA LEU A 58 -20.49 0.35 -10.36
C LEU A 58 -19.08 -0.23 -10.24
N MET A 59 -18.85 -1.42 -10.80
CA MET A 59 -17.62 -2.21 -10.66
C MET A 59 -16.68 -2.11 -11.88
N GLY A 60 -17.16 -1.55 -12.99
CA GLY A 60 -16.46 -1.57 -14.28
C GLY A 60 -16.59 -2.89 -15.02
N THR A 61 -15.81 -3.03 -16.09
CA THR A 61 -15.75 -4.25 -16.91
C THR A 61 -14.94 -5.33 -16.19
N ALA A 62 -15.52 -6.51 -16.00
CA ALA A 62 -14.81 -7.66 -15.45
C ALA A 62 -13.70 -8.14 -16.39
N VAL A 63 -12.58 -8.58 -15.82
CA VAL A 63 -11.42 -9.07 -16.59
C VAL A 63 -11.71 -10.43 -17.25
N ALA A 64 -12.57 -11.26 -16.65
CA ALA A 64 -12.90 -12.59 -17.17
C ALA A 64 -14.34 -12.68 -17.67
N THR A 65 -14.66 -11.96 -18.75
CA THR A 65 -15.90 -12.18 -19.52
C THR A 65 -15.55 -12.86 -20.83
N GLY A 66 -15.68 -14.19 -20.89
CA GLY A 66 -15.51 -14.97 -22.11
C GLY A 66 -16.87 -15.30 -22.75
N PRO A 67 -16.90 -15.69 -24.05
CA PRO A 67 -18.13 -16.11 -24.73
C PRO A 67 -18.79 -17.36 -24.13
N PHE A 68 -18.07 -18.09 -23.27
CA PHE A 68 -18.57 -19.27 -22.55
C PHE A 68 -18.97 -18.96 -21.10
N SER A 69 -18.75 -17.74 -20.64
CA SER A 69 -19.03 -17.28 -19.27
C SER A 69 -19.97 -16.09 -19.30
N GLU A 70 -20.99 -16.13 -20.15
CA GLU A 70 -21.95 -15.02 -20.24
C GLU A 70 -22.63 -14.81 -18.89
N ASP A 71 -22.97 -15.88 -18.16
CA ASP A 71 -23.67 -15.81 -16.88
C ASP A 71 -22.78 -15.66 -15.65
N ARG A 72 -21.46 -15.53 -15.83
CA ARG A 72 -20.50 -15.41 -14.73
C ARG A 72 -19.44 -14.38 -15.02
N TRP A 73 -19.33 -13.37 -14.16
CA TRP A 73 -18.26 -12.37 -14.23
C TRP A 73 -17.34 -12.51 -13.04
N ASP A 74 -16.05 -12.70 -13.31
CA ASP A 74 -15.01 -12.69 -12.26
C ASP A 74 -14.23 -11.37 -12.29
N TYR A 75 -14.19 -10.73 -11.12
CA TYR A 75 -13.36 -9.58 -10.82
C TYR A 75 -12.18 -10.07 -9.99
N ILE A 76 -10.98 -9.95 -10.55
CA ILE A 76 -9.74 -10.38 -9.89
C ILE A 76 -8.90 -9.13 -9.68
N GLY A 77 -8.61 -8.80 -8.43
CA GLY A 77 -7.75 -7.70 -8.03
C GLY A 77 -6.46 -8.21 -7.41
N TYR A 78 -5.33 -7.75 -7.92
CA TYR A 78 -4.00 -8.10 -7.42
C TYR A 78 -3.18 -6.84 -7.16
N TYR A 79 -2.56 -6.77 -5.98
CA TYR A 79 -1.59 -5.73 -5.65
C TYR A 79 -0.40 -6.32 -4.91
N LYS A 80 0.78 -5.95 -5.39
CA LYS A 80 2.04 -6.25 -4.75
C LYS A 80 2.71 -4.95 -4.33
N SER A 81 2.94 -4.81 -3.04
CA SER A 81 3.64 -3.66 -2.47
C SER A 81 5.14 -3.72 -2.80
N PRO A 82 5.85 -2.57 -2.79
CA PRO A 82 7.31 -2.52 -2.96
C PRO A 82 8.07 -3.39 -1.95
N ARG A 83 7.48 -3.59 -0.76
CA ARG A 83 8.05 -4.36 0.35
C ARG A 83 7.75 -5.86 0.25
N GLY A 84 7.01 -6.29 -0.78
CA GLY A 84 6.73 -7.69 -1.06
C GLY A 84 5.42 -8.21 -0.47
N GLU A 85 4.63 -7.37 0.22
CA GLU A 85 3.28 -7.74 0.64
C GLU A 85 2.40 -7.92 -0.59
N VAL A 86 1.69 -9.04 -0.65
CA VAL A 86 0.76 -9.35 -1.73
C VAL A 86 -0.64 -9.34 -1.14
N SER A 87 -1.55 -8.66 -1.81
CA SER A 87 -2.97 -8.71 -1.54
C SER A 87 -3.66 -9.15 -2.83
N GLU A 88 -4.58 -10.08 -2.69
CA GLU A 88 -5.34 -10.64 -3.79
C GLU A 88 -6.80 -10.73 -3.35
N ARG A 89 -7.71 -10.37 -4.26
CA ARG A 89 -9.14 -10.42 -4.01
C ARG A 89 -9.85 -10.88 -5.26
N THR A 90 -10.68 -11.90 -5.13
CA THR A 90 -11.51 -12.41 -6.21
C THR A 90 -12.98 -12.29 -5.82
N VAL A 91 -13.78 -11.68 -6.69
CA VAL A 91 -15.23 -11.57 -6.54
C VAL A 91 -15.88 -12.14 -7.79
N THR A 92 -16.77 -13.10 -7.59
CA THR A 92 -17.49 -13.76 -8.68
C THR A 92 -18.96 -13.40 -8.59
N LEU A 93 -19.51 -12.90 -9.70
CA LEU A 93 -20.90 -12.51 -9.83
C LEU A 93 -21.59 -13.44 -10.81
N TYR A 94 -22.72 -14.01 -10.41
CA TYR A 94 -23.55 -14.87 -11.25
C TYR A 94 -24.80 -14.12 -11.67
N PHE A 95 -25.11 -14.19 -12.96
CA PHE A 95 -26.27 -13.55 -13.55
C PHE A 95 -27.28 -14.61 -14.01
N ASP A 96 -28.56 -14.30 -13.84
CA ASP A 96 -29.67 -15.07 -14.40
C ASP A 96 -30.63 -14.08 -15.06
N ALA A 97 -31.08 -14.39 -16.28
CA ALA A 97 -31.98 -13.53 -17.06
C ALA A 97 -31.57 -12.03 -17.06
N ASN A 98 -30.27 -11.75 -17.23
CA ASN A 98 -29.67 -10.40 -17.23
C ASN A 98 -29.70 -9.65 -15.88
N LYS A 99 -29.93 -10.35 -14.78
CA LYS A 99 -29.93 -9.80 -13.41
C LYS A 99 -28.96 -10.54 -12.52
N LEU A 100 -28.35 -9.83 -11.58
CA LEU A 100 -27.45 -10.38 -10.59
C LEU A 100 -28.23 -11.32 -9.67
N ASN A 101 -27.85 -12.59 -9.62
CA ASN A 101 -28.53 -13.62 -8.82
C ASN A 101 -27.70 -13.97 -7.57
N LYS A 102 -26.38 -14.15 -7.73
CA LYS A 102 -25.49 -14.59 -6.64
C LYS A 102 -24.16 -13.84 -6.68
N MET A 103 -23.56 -13.63 -5.52
CA MET A 103 -22.23 -13.08 -5.35
C MET A 103 -21.38 -14.00 -4.47
N GLU A 104 -20.13 -14.24 -4.86
CA GLU A 104 -19.14 -15.01 -4.11
C GLU A 104 -17.88 -14.16 -3.91
N GLY A 105 -17.17 -14.38 -2.80
CA GLY A 105 -15.98 -13.58 -2.44
C GLY A 105 -16.29 -12.16 -1.91
N VAL A 106 -17.57 -11.85 -1.72
CA VAL A 106 -18.03 -10.60 -1.10
C VAL A 106 -18.20 -10.82 0.40
N GLN A 107 -17.32 -10.23 1.20
CA GLN A 107 -17.53 -10.09 2.64
C GLN A 107 -18.26 -8.76 2.86
N ILE A 108 -19.56 -8.81 3.19
CA ILE A 108 -20.31 -7.61 3.57
C ILE A 108 -19.83 -7.21 4.97
N ALA A 109 -19.32 -5.99 5.12
CA ALA A 109 -18.80 -5.48 6.38
C ALA A 109 -19.93 -5.18 7.37
N GLY A 110 -20.52 -6.24 7.94
CA GLY A 110 -21.40 -6.21 9.12
C GLY A 110 -20.71 -6.71 10.39
N GLY A 111 -19.44 -7.13 10.30
CA GLY A 111 -18.61 -7.57 11.42
C GLY A 111 -17.24 -6.93 11.30
N ALA A 112 -16.79 -6.31 12.38
CA ALA A 112 -15.50 -5.64 12.49
C ALA A 112 -14.35 -6.61 12.13
N ALA A 113 -13.77 -6.46 10.94
CA ALA A 113 -12.46 -7.00 10.61
C ALA A 113 -11.89 -6.27 9.39
N ASP A 114 -10.89 -5.46 9.70
CA ASP A 114 -9.72 -5.13 8.89
C ASP A 114 -9.88 -4.39 7.57
N ASN A 115 -9.07 -3.32 7.51
CA ASN A 115 -8.69 -2.56 6.33
C ASN A 115 -7.98 -3.45 5.29
N LEU A 116 -8.68 -4.44 4.72
CA LEU A 116 -8.28 -5.16 3.50
C LEU A 116 -8.62 -4.35 2.24
N GLY A 117 -8.58 -3.02 2.38
CA GLY A 117 -8.63 -2.12 1.26
C GLY A 117 -7.31 -2.24 0.52
N MET A 118 -7.37 -2.70 -0.72
CA MET A 118 -6.33 -2.50 -1.72
C MET A 118 -6.21 -1.00 -2.10
N GLN A 119 -6.30 -0.13 -1.10
CA GLN A 119 -6.19 1.29 -1.25
C GLN A 119 -4.69 1.59 -1.31
N PRO A 120 -4.19 2.25 -2.36
CA PRO A 120 -2.86 2.81 -2.29
C PRO A 120 -2.78 3.69 -1.03
N PRO A 121 -1.62 3.73 -0.33
CA PRO A 121 -1.45 4.59 0.82
C PRO A 121 -1.98 5.98 0.45
N ASN A 122 -2.97 6.46 1.20
CA ASN A 122 -3.65 7.70 0.89
C ASN A 122 -2.59 8.81 0.81
N ALA A 123 -2.33 9.31 -0.40
CA ALA A 123 -1.26 10.28 -0.63
C ALA A 123 -1.41 11.51 0.28
N LYS A 124 -2.65 11.90 0.63
CA LYS A 124 -2.92 12.96 1.60
C LYS A 124 -2.47 12.56 3.02
N ALA A 125 -2.72 11.33 3.45
CA ALA A 125 -2.28 10.85 4.76
C ALA A 125 -0.75 10.80 4.89
N VAL A 126 -0.04 10.41 3.83
CA VAL A 126 1.43 10.42 3.79
C VAL A 126 1.97 11.85 3.85
N ILE A 127 1.37 12.78 3.08
CA ILE A 127 1.75 14.20 3.08
C ILE A 127 1.49 14.83 4.46
N ASP A 128 0.36 14.52 5.10
CA ASP A 128 -0.01 15.05 6.41
C ASP A 128 0.88 14.52 7.54
N GLN A 129 1.31 13.25 7.46
CA GLN A 129 2.30 12.68 8.37
C GLN A 129 3.67 13.35 8.21
N GLN A 130 4.15 13.50 6.98
CA GLN A 130 5.41 14.20 6.70
C GLN A 130 5.38 15.67 7.17
N LYS A 131 4.22 16.34 7.03
CA LYS A 131 4.05 17.72 7.51
C LYS A 131 4.12 17.79 9.04
N LYS A 132 3.53 16.84 9.77
CA LYS A 132 3.58 16.80 11.23
C LYS A 132 4.99 16.55 11.75
N GLU A 133 5.70 15.60 11.17
CA GLU A 133 7.10 15.32 11.51
C GLU A 133 7.99 16.55 11.27
N HIS A 134 7.80 17.24 10.13
CA HIS A 134 8.57 18.46 9.82
C HIS A 134 8.23 19.65 10.74
N MET A 135 6.98 19.75 11.21
CA MET A 135 6.57 20.77 12.18
C MET A 135 7.13 20.50 13.59
N GLU A 136 7.32 19.24 13.97
CA GLU A 136 7.88 18.83 15.26
C GLU A 136 9.41 19.03 15.32
N ASP A 137 10.11 18.80 14.21
CA ASP A 137 11.53 19.17 14.03
C ASP A 137 11.73 20.70 14.08
N THR A 138 10.84 21.46 13.46
CA THR A 138 10.89 22.93 13.49
C THR A 138 10.68 23.46 14.90
N ARG A 139 9.76 22.85 15.67
CA ARG A 139 9.51 23.22 17.07
C ARG A 139 10.70 22.90 17.98
N SER A 140 11.29 21.72 17.83
CA SER A 140 12.44 21.29 18.65
C SER A 140 13.75 22.01 18.29
N GLN A 141 13.87 22.57 17.08
CA GLN A 141 14.96 23.51 16.75
C GLN A 141 14.74 24.89 17.35
N ASN A 142 13.50 25.41 17.33
CA ASN A 142 13.21 26.73 17.90
C ASN A 142 13.34 26.73 19.43
N GLU A 143 12.96 25.64 20.10
CA GLU A 143 13.19 25.45 21.54
C GLU A 143 14.69 25.34 21.87
N ARG A 144 15.50 24.69 21.02
CA ARG A 144 16.97 24.64 21.17
C ARG A 144 17.70 25.97 20.89
N VAL A 145 17.12 26.83 20.04
CA VAL A 145 17.66 28.19 19.79
C VAL A 145 17.34 29.13 20.95
N THR A 146 16.17 28.98 21.58
CA THR A 146 15.76 29.79 22.75
C THR A 146 16.64 29.50 23.98
N GLU A 147 17.17 28.27 24.12
CA GLU A 147 18.07 27.91 25.24
C GLU A 147 19.52 28.45 25.06
N LYS A 148 19.92 28.85 23.85
CA LYS A 148 21.31 29.24 23.54
C LYS A 148 21.50 30.72 23.21
N GLY A 149 20.45 31.53 23.29
CA GLY A 149 20.49 32.96 22.97
C GLY A 149 20.03 33.82 24.12
N ASP A 150 20.96 34.23 24.99
CA ASP A 150 20.75 35.46 25.77
C ASP A 150 22.10 36.16 26.04
N PRO A 151 22.44 37.21 25.27
CA PRO A 151 23.24 38.29 25.79
C PRO A 151 22.49 39.59 25.54
N SER A 152 21.75 40.11 26.52
CA SER A 152 21.53 41.54 26.78
C SER A 152 20.42 41.74 27.83
N THR A 153 20.81 41.98 29.08
CA THR A 153 19.93 42.69 30.02
C THR A 153 20.06 44.19 29.76
N PRO A 154 19.01 44.92 29.36
CA PRO A 154 19.01 46.37 29.52
C PRO A 154 18.68 46.67 30.98
N THR A 155 19.70 47.07 31.73
CA THR A 155 19.57 47.69 33.06
C THR A 155 18.67 48.92 32.94
N ASN A 156 17.48 48.85 33.52
CA ASN A 156 16.61 50.01 33.73
C ASN A 156 16.90 50.57 35.13
N GLN A 157 17.63 51.68 35.19
CA GLN A 157 17.88 52.45 36.41
C GLN A 157 16.86 53.57 36.54
N ALA A 158 16.10 53.54 37.65
CA ALA A 158 15.58 54.70 38.37
C ALA A 158 15.01 54.20 39.72
N PRO A 159 14.91 55.04 40.77
CA PRO A 159 15.17 56.49 40.86
C PRO A 159 16.52 56.87 41.47
#